data_AF-A0A7U5GYP5-F1
#
_entry.id   AF-A0A7U5GYP5-F1
#
_cell.length_a   1.000
_cell.length_b   1.000
_cell.length_c   1.000
_cell.angle_alpha   90.00
_cell.angle_beta   90.00
_cell.angle_gamma   90.00
#
_symmetry.space_group_name_H-M   'P 1'
#
loop_
_entity.id
_entity.type
_entity.pdbx_description
1 polymer ?
#
loop_
_entity_poly.entity_id
_entity_poly.type
_entity_poly.pdbx_seq_one_letter_code
_entity_poly.pdbx_strand_id
1 'polypeptide(L)' 'MLPEKKMKRINELANKKKTTGLSIEEAKEQTQLRKEYLETFRSGMRETIESVKVIDAEGNDVTPEKVKEAKANKKPLN' A
#
# COMPACT_ATOMS: atom_id res chain seq x y z
N MET A 1 9.27 -2.92 -0.46
CA MET A 1 9.13 -2.06 0.75
C MET A 1 10.05 -0.85 0.57
N LEU A 2 9.65 0.37 0.96
CA LEU A 2 10.45 1.58 0.74
C LEU A 2 11.69 1.62 1.66
N PRO A 3 12.83 2.20 1.25
CA PRO A 3 14.01 2.31 2.11
C PRO A 3 13.75 3.16 3.36
N GLU A 4 14.33 2.77 4.49
CA GLU A 4 14.15 3.47 5.79
C GLU A 4 14.50 4.96 5.74
N LYS A 5 15.51 5.34 4.94
CA LYS A 5 15.91 6.74 4.75
C LYS A 5 14.77 7.61 4.20
N LYS A 6 14.03 7.10 3.22
CA LYS A 6 12.87 7.81 2.63
C LYS A 6 11.70 7.89 3.62
N MET A 7 11.52 6.86 4.43
CA MET A 7 10.47 6.82 5.46
C MET A 7 10.72 7.83 6.58
N LYS A 8 11.97 7.95 7.06
CA LYS A 8 12.36 8.99 8.02
C LYS A 8 12.10 10.39 7.47
N ARG A 9 12.47 10.62 6.20
CA ARG A 9 12.21 11.89 5.52
C ARG A 9 10.72 12.24 5.42
N ILE A 10 9.86 11.27 5.11
CA ILE A 10 8.40 11.47 5.10
C ILE A 10 7.90 11.90 6.49
N ASN A 11 8.40 11.28 7.55
CA ASN A 11 8.00 11.59 8.92
C ASN A 11 8.48 12.99 9.36
N GLU A 12 9.71 13.36 9.01
CA GLU A 12 10.25 14.71 9.24
C GLU A 12 9.37 15.77 8.58
N LEU A 13 9.06 15.60 7.29
CA LEU A 13 8.18 16.50 6.54
C LEU A 13 6.76 16.51 7.14
N ALA A 14 6.25 15.37 7.59
CA ALA A 14 4.93 15.30 8.22
C ALA A 14 4.87 16.05 9.57
N ASN A 15 5.94 15.97 10.37
CA ASN A 15 6.04 16.72 11.62
C ASN A 15 6.16 18.22 11.35
N LYS A 16 7.01 18.61 10.39
CA LYS A 16 7.17 20.02 9.98
C LYS A 16 5.85 20.61 9.49
N LYS A 17 5.03 19.83 8.78
CA LYS A 17 3.68 20.22 8.34
C LYS A 17 2.78 20.62 9.49
N LYS A 18 2.85 19.86 10.59
CA LYS A 18 1.99 20.05 11.76
C LYS A 18 2.45 21.23 12.62
N THR A 19 3.75 21.50 12.70
CA THR A 19 4.32 22.51 13.60
C THR A 19 4.41 23.89 12.96
N THR A 20 5.02 23.98 11.78
CA THR A 20 5.46 25.25 11.18
C THR A 20 4.87 25.50 9.79
N GLY A 21 4.24 24.49 9.19
CA GLY A 21 3.83 24.50 7.79
C GLY A 21 4.95 24.05 6.85
N LEU A 22 4.59 23.67 5.61
CA LEU A 22 5.55 23.27 4.56
C LEU A 22 5.76 24.40 3.58
N SER A 23 7.00 24.51 3.09
CA SER A 23 7.25 25.24 1.85
C SER A 23 6.67 24.50 0.64
N ILE A 24 6.49 25.20 -0.48
CA ILE A 24 5.97 24.61 -1.73
C ILE A 24 6.89 23.48 -2.22
N GLU A 25 8.20 23.63 -2.07
CA GLU A 25 9.19 22.63 -2.48
C GLU A 25 9.11 21.38 -1.61
N GLU A 26 9.03 21.56 -0.29
CA GLU A 26 8.87 20.46 0.66
C GLU A 26 7.53 19.73 0.45
N ALA A 27 6.47 20.44 0.07
CA ALA A 27 5.17 19.84 -0.20
C ALA A 27 5.20 18.97 -1.46
N LYS A 28 5.93 19.40 -2.50
CA LYS A 28 6.19 18.59 -3.70
C LYS A 28 7.00 17.34 -3.35
N GLU A 29 8.09 17.49 -2.58
CA GLU A 29 8.92 16.37 -2.12
C GLU A 29 8.08 15.36 -1.31
N GLN A 30 7.28 15.84 -0.35
CA GLN A 30 6.39 15.00 0.45
C GLN A 30 5.38 14.23 -0.42
N THR A 31 4.80 14.89 -1.42
CA THR A 31 3.82 14.28 -2.32
C THR A 31 4.46 13.17 -3.15
N GLN A 32 5.66 13.42 -3.68
CA GLN A 32 6.41 12.44 -4.47
C GLN A 32 6.79 11.21 -3.63
N LEU A 33 7.34 11.42 -2.43
CA LEU A 33 7.72 10.34 -1.53
C LEU A 33 6.50 9.52 -1.07
N ARG A 34 5.36 10.17 -0.82
CA ARG A 34 4.11 9.47 -0.48
C ARG A 34 3.58 8.65 -1.63
N LYS A 35 3.69 9.14 -2.87
CA LYS A 35 3.27 8.39 -4.06
C LYS A 35 4.07 7.11 -4.20
N GLU A 36 5.39 7.20 -4.10
CA GLU A 36 6.30 6.04 -4.18
C GLU A 36 6.02 5.02 -3.07
N TYR A 37 5.78 5.50 -1.84
CA TYR A 37 5.37 4.67 -0.71
C TYR A 37 4.07 3.93 -0.99
N LEU A 38 3.04 4.64 -1.44
CA LEU A 38 1.72 4.06 -1.72
C LEU A 38 1.77 3.04 -2.85
N GLU A 39 2.55 3.27 -3.90
CA GLU A 39 2.72 2.30 -4.99
C GLU A 39 3.32 0.99 -4.48
N THR A 40 4.42 1.11 -3.71
CA THR A 40 5.10 -0.06 -3.12
C THR A 40 4.20 -0.78 -2.12
N PHE A 41 3.49 -0.02 -1.28
CA PHE A 41 2.57 -0.57 -0.28
C PHE A 41 1.38 -1.28 -0.94
N ARG A 42 0.75 -0.66 -1.95
CA ARG A 42 -0.36 -1.26 -2.70
C ARG A 42 0.07 -2.55 -3.39
N SER A 43 1.30 -2.62 -3.90
CA SER A 43 1.83 -3.85 -4.48
C SER A 43 1.87 -4.99 -3.46
N GLY A 44 2.51 -4.77 -2.30
CA GLY A 44 2.58 -5.79 -1.26
C GLY A 44 1.21 -6.16 -0.68
N MET A 45 0.31 -5.18 -0.51
CA MET A 45 -1.03 -5.43 -0.01
C MET A 45 -1.87 -6.28 -0.97
N ARG A 46 -1.73 -6.09 -2.30
CA ARG A 46 -2.40 -6.96 -3.29
C ARG A 46 -1.94 -8.40 -3.14
N GLU A 47 -0.64 -8.63 -2.99
CA GLU A 47 -0.10 -9.97 -2.78
C GLU A 47 -0.63 -10.63 -1.51
N THR A 48 -0.73 -9.89 -0.40
CA THR A 48 -1.34 -10.38 0.84
C THR A 48 -2.83 -10.71 0.67
N ILE A 49 -3.60 -9.85 0.00
CA ILE A 49 -5.04 -10.10 -0.24
C ILE A 49 -5.23 -11.32 -1.15
N GLU A 50 -4.35 -11.48 -2.15
CA GLU A 50 -4.34 -12.63 -3.04
C GLU A 50 -3.87 -13.92 -2.36
N SER A 51 -3.20 -13.88 -1.21
CA SER A 51 -2.83 -15.10 -0.46
C SER A 51 -3.88 -15.52 0.56
N VAL A 52 -4.60 -14.57 1.15
CA VAL A 52 -5.59 -14.84 2.20
C VAL A 52 -6.94 -15.30 1.63
N LYS A 53 -7.63 -16.17 2.37
CA LYS A 53 -9.02 -16.57 2.13
C LYS A 53 -9.85 -16.03 3.28
N VAL A 54 -10.97 -15.37 2.97
CA VAL A 54 -11.87 -14.81 3.99
C VAL A 54 -13.02 -15.79 4.19
N ILE A 55 -13.18 -16.25 5.43
CA ILE A 55 -14.25 -17.16 5.85
C ILE A 55 -15.11 -16.41 6.87
N ASP A 56 -16.43 -16.50 6.74
CA ASP A 56 -17.36 -15.93 7.71
C ASP A 56 -17.46 -16.79 8.99
N ALA A 57 -18.22 -16.33 9.97
CA ALA A 57 -18.42 -17.06 11.23
C ALA A 57 -19.21 -18.38 11.07
N GLU A 58 -19.91 -18.55 9.96
CA GLU A 58 -20.71 -19.74 9.62
C GLU A 58 -19.89 -20.77 8.81
N GLY A 59 -18.68 -20.43 8.40
CA GLY A 59 -17.76 -21.30 7.65
C GLY A 59 -17.83 -21.13 6.13
N ASN A 60 -18.59 -20.17 5.61
CA ASN A 60 -18.68 -19.93 4.17
C ASN A 60 -17.52 -19.07 3.66
N ASP A 61 -17.03 -19.40 2.47
CA ASP A 61 -15.98 -18.63 1.79
C ASP A 61 -16.55 -17.36 1.15
N VAL A 62 -16.48 -16.27 1.89
CA VAL A 62 -16.88 -14.93 1.47
C VAL A 62 -15.75 -14.14 0.82
N THR A 63 -14.68 -14.81 0.35
CA THR A 63 -13.62 -14.12 -0.40
C THR A 63 -14.22 -13.43 -1.63
N PRO A 64 -14.02 -12.11 -1.82
CA PRO A 64 -14.60 -11.38 -2.94
C PRO A 64 -14.24 -11.97 -4.31
N GLU A 65 -15.19 -12.01 -5.24
CA GLU A 65 -15.00 -12.60 -6.58
C GLU A 65 -13.81 -12.00 -7.33
N LYS A 66 -13.63 -10.68 -7.26
CA LYS A 66 -12.48 -9.97 -7.85
C LYS A 66 -11.13 -10.50 -7.38
N VAL A 67 -11.04 -10.95 -6.12
CA VAL A 67 -9.82 -11.54 -5.57
C VAL A 67 -9.64 -12.96 -6.09
N LYS A 68 -10.73 -13.73 -6.21
CA LYS A 68 -10.73 -15.08 -6.80
C LYS A 68 -10.26 -15.05 -8.27
N GLU A 69 -10.76 -14.10 -9.05
CA GLU A 69 -10.36 -13.86 -10.45
C GLU A 69 -8.89 -13.43 -10.56
N ALA A 70 -8.44 -12.50 -9.70
CA ALA A 70 -7.05 -12.07 -9.68
C ALA A 70 -6.08 -13.23 -9.38
N LYS A 71 -6.45 -14.13 -8.45
CA LYS A 71 -5.67 -15.36 -8.18
C LYS A 71 -5.68 -16.32 -9.37
N ALA A 72 -6.82 -16.50 -10.04
CA ALA A 72 -6.97 -17.41 -11.17
C ALA A 72 -6.12 -16.98 -12.38
N ASN A 73 -6.13 -15.69 -12.71
CA ASN A 73 -5.33 -15.12 -13.81
C ASN A 73 -3.81 -15.17 -13.57
N LYS A 74 -3.38 -15.34 -12.31
CA LYS A 74 -1.96 -15.48 -11.93
C LYS A 74 -1.44 -16.92 -11.96
N LYS A 75 -2.32 -17.93 -11.99
CA LYS A 75 -1.88 -19.33 -12.14
C LYS A 75 -1.29 -19.50 -13.54
N PRO A 76 -0.06 -20.02 -13.70
CA PRO A 76 0.42 -20.39 -15.02
C PRO A 76 -0.56 -21.40 -15.62
N LEU A 77 -1.03 -21.12 -16.83
CA LEU A 77 -1.68 -22.11 -17.69
C LEU A 77 -0.65 -23.20 -17.94
N ASN A 78 -0.84 -24.37 -17.32
CA ASN A 78 -0.12 -25.59 -17.66
C ASN A 78 -0.57 -26.08 -19.04
#